data_AF-A0A317X4N9-F1
#
_entry.id   AF-A0A317X4N9-F1
#
_cell.length_a   1.000
_cell.length_b   1.000
_cell.length_c   1.000
_cell.angle_alpha   90.00
_cell.angle_beta   90.00
_cell.angle_gamma   90.00
#
_symmetry.space_group_name_H-M   'P 1'
#
loop_
_entity.id
_entity.type
_entity.pdbx_description
1 polymer ?
#
loop_
_entity_poly.entity_id
_entity_poly.type
_entity_poly.pdbx_seq_one_letter_code
_entity_poly.pdbx_strand_id
1 'polypeptide(L)' 'MSASIAPECNNIKEKYDTCFLKWYSEKYLRGNTASNECDELFAKYKTCLNIALKEKGIESMLDDARKVMKDSETD' A
#
# COMPACT_ATOMS: atom_id res chain seq x y z
N MET A 1 -11.39 10.06 0.21
CA MET A 1 -10.05 9.48 -0.10
C MET A 1 -9.05 10.13 0.83
N SER A 2 -8.36 9.35 1.66
CA SER A 2 -7.40 9.88 2.63
C SER A 2 -6.18 10.46 1.93
N ALA A 3 -5.64 11.56 2.42
CA ALA A 3 -4.39 12.11 1.91
C ALA A 3 -3.22 11.15 2.19
N SER A 4 -2.29 11.07 1.24
CA SER A 4 -0.99 10.43 1.43
C SER A 4 -0.10 11.30 2.32
N ILE A 5 0.89 10.68 2.96
CA ILE A 5 1.94 11.36 3.73
C ILE A 5 2.78 12.34 2.87
N ALA A 6 2.77 12.10 1.56
CA ALA A 6 3.43 12.86 0.52
C ALA A 6 2.37 13.38 -0.47
N PRO A 7 2.16 14.72 -0.56
CA PRO A 7 1.15 15.31 -1.44
C PRO A 7 1.30 14.91 -2.91
N GLU A 8 2.53 14.71 -3.38
CA GLU A 8 2.90 14.27 -4.72
C GLU A 8 2.40 12.86 -5.04
N CYS A 9 2.20 12.01 -4.02
CA CYS A 9 1.66 10.66 -4.20
C CYS A 9 0.13 10.60 -4.16
N ASN A 10 -0.58 11.70 -3.88
CA ASN A 10 -2.04 11.71 -3.70
C ASN A 10 -2.79 11.22 -4.95
N ASN A 11 -2.40 11.65 -6.14
CA ASN A 11 -3.10 11.25 -7.37
C ASN A 11 -2.96 9.75 -7.66
N ILE A 12 -1.78 9.18 -7.39
CA ILE A 12 -1.53 7.75 -7.60
C ILE A 12 -2.23 6.94 -6.51
N LYS A 13 -2.22 7.43 -5.25
CA LYS A 13 -2.95 6.83 -4.14
C LYS A 13 -4.43 6.72 -4.45
N GLU A 14 -5.07 7.80 -4.91
CA GLU A 14 -6.50 7.81 -5.20
C GLU A 14 -6.88 6.79 -6.27
N LYS A 15 -6.07 6.66 -7.33
CA LYS A 15 -6.28 5.66 -8.38
C LYS A 15 -6.15 4.23 -7.84
N TYR A 16 -5.11 3.99 -7.02
CA TYR A 16 -4.91 2.70 -6.37
C TYR A 16 -6.05 2.37 -5.39
N ASP A 17 -6.42 3.29 -4.50
CA ASP A 17 -7.48 3.09 -3.51
C ASP A 17 -8.82 2.81 -4.20
N THR A 18 -9.14 3.52 -5.29
CA THR A 18 -10.36 3.28 -6.08
C THR A 18 -10.36 1.87 -6.69
N CYS A 19 -9.24 1.47 -7.30
CA CYS A 19 -9.09 0.13 -7.86
C CYS A 19 -9.23 -0.94 -6.77
N PHE A 20 -8.51 -0.77 -5.66
CA PHE A 20 -8.48 -1.71 -4.55
C PHE A 20 -9.87 -1.86 -3.91
N LEU A 21 -10.59 -0.78 -3.66
CA LEU A 21 -11.94 -0.84 -3.07
C LEU A 21 -12.93 -1.59 -3.97
N LYS A 22 -12.83 -1.41 -5.29
CA LYS A 22 -13.64 -2.15 -6.25
C LYS A 22 -13.29 -3.62 -6.24
N TRP A 23 -12.01 -3.97 -6.38
CA TRP A 23 -11.52 -5.35 -6.31
C TRP A 23 -11.90 -6.01 -4.98
N TYR A 24 -11.73 -5.31 -3.86
CA TYR A 24 -12.04 -5.81 -2.53
C TYR A 24 -13.52 -6.17 -2.40
N SER A 25 -14.41 -5.27 -2.85
CA SER A 25 -15.86 -5.45 -2.75
C SER A 25 -16.42 -6.48 -3.73
N GLU A 26 -15.90 -6.50 -4.96
CA GLU A 26 -16.46 -7.33 -6.04
C GLU A 26 -15.79 -8.69 -6.18
N LYS A 27 -14.52 -8.83 -5.76
CA LYS A 27 -13.70 -10.02 -5.96
C LYS A 27 -13.33 -10.65 -4.62
N TYR A 28 -12.57 -9.95 -3.79
CA TYR A 28 -12.02 -10.50 -2.55
C TYR A 28 -13.11 -10.98 -1.59
N LEU A 29 -14.09 -10.14 -1.26
CA LEU A 29 -15.21 -10.50 -0.37
C LEU A 29 -16.12 -11.59 -0.96
N ARG A 30 -16.06 -11.82 -2.27
CA ARG A 30 -16.81 -12.88 -2.96
C ARG A 30 -16.01 -14.17 -3.16
N GLY A 31 -14.82 -14.25 -2.55
CA GLY A 31 -13.93 -15.43 -2.61
C GLY A 31 -13.10 -15.53 -3.88
N ASN A 32 -13.08 -14.51 -4.74
CA ASN A 32 -12.22 -14.46 -5.92
C ASN A 32 -10.98 -13.60 -5.62
N THR A 33 -9.87 -14.25 -5.30
CA THR A 33 -8.62 -13.57 -4.90
C THR A 33 -7.52 -13.63 -5.97
N ALA A 34 -7.75 -14.29 -7.10
CA ALA A 34 -6.73 -14.54 -8.10
C ALA A 34 -6.41 -13.33 -9.01
N SER A 35 -7.16 -12.23 -8.88
CA SER A 35 -7.03 -11.08 -9.77
C SER A 35 -6.04 -10.05 -9.21
N ASN A 36 -5.01 -9.75 -9.98
CA ASN A 36 -3.96 -8.78 -9.67
C ASN A 36 -4.21 -7.43 -10.38
N GLU A 37 -5.48 -7.04 -10.54
CA GLU A 37 -5.87 -5.89 -11.38
C GLU A 37 -5.35 -4.53 -10.89
N CYS A 38 -4.94 -4.43 -9.62
CA CYS A 38 -4.42 -3.19 -9.03
C CYS A 38 -2.90 -3.20 -8.79
N ASP A 39 -2.19 -4.26 -9.17
CA ASP A 39 -0.76 -4.43 -8.85
C ASP A 39 0.12 -3.34 -9.47
N GLU A 40 -0.14 -2.95 -10.71
CA GLU A 40 0.62 -1.88 -11.36
C GLU A 40 0.42 -0.52 -10.67
N LEU A 41 -0.82 -0.23 -10.24
CA LEU A 41 -1.14 1.00 -9.52
C LEU A 41 -0.49 0.97 -8.13
N PHE A 42 -0.50 -0.18 -7.48
CA PHE A 42 0.17 -0.38 -6.20
C PHE A 42 1.67 -0.19 -6.31
N ALA A 43 2.32 -0.77 -7.34
CA ALA A 43 3.75 -0.63 -7.55
C ALA A 43 4.16 0.85 -7.74
N LYS A 44 3.39 1.60 -8.53
CA LYS A 44 3.60 3.05 -8.72
C LYS A 44 3.43 3.82 -7.41
N TYR A 45 2.36 3.54 -6.67
CA TYR A 45 2.11 4.20 -5.38
C TYR A 45 3.20 3.89 -4.36
N LYS A 46 3.57 2.61 -4.21
CA LYS A 46 4.63 2.13 -3.31
C LYS A 46 5.97 2.79 -3.62
N THR A 47 6.29 2.95 -4.91
CA THR A 47 7.54 3.61 -5.34
C THR A 47 7.58 5.07 -4.88
N CYS A 48 6.50 5.81 -5.14
CA CYS A 48 6.37 7.20 -4.70
C CYS A 48 6.48 7.30 -3.16
N LEU A 49 5.79 6.41 -2.45
CA LEU A 49 5.76 6.42 -1.00
C LEU A 49 7.12 6.09 -0.38
N ASN A 50 7.87 5.14 -0.93
CA ASN A 50 9.22 4.80 -0.45
C ASN A 50 10.20 5.97 -0.57
N ILE A 51 10.09 6.80 -1.60
CA ILE A 51 10.91 8.02 -1.74
C ILE A 51 10.57 9.00 -0.61
N ALA A 52 9.28 9.27 -0.40
CA ALA A 52 8.84 10.16 0.66
C ALA A 52 9.20 9.68 2.08
N LEU A 53 9.15 8.36 2.32
CA LEU A 53 9.57 7.76 3.60
C LEU A 53 11.07 7.94 3.87
N LYS A 54 11.90 7.81 2.82
CA LYS A 54 13.34 8.06 2.87
C LYS A 54 13.66 9.50 3.20
N GLU A 55 13.03 10.44 2.50
CA GLU A 55 13.24 11.88 2.73
C GLU A 55 12.81 12.33 4.13
N LYS A 56 11.79 11.68 4.69
CA LYS A 56 11.32 11.93 6.07
C LYS A 56 12.15 11.21 7.14
N GLY A 57 13.10 10.36 6.77
CA GLY A 57 13.96 9.64 7.72
C GLY A 57 13.25 8.62 8.61
N ILE A 58 12.04 8.18 8.21
CA ILE A 58 11.22 7.21 8.97
C ILE A 58 11.27 5.78 8.40
N GLU A 59 12.03 5.58 7.31
CA GLU A 59 12.17 4.27 6.66
C GLU A 59 12.65 3.17 7.62
N SER A 60 13.70 3.44 8.41
CA SER A 60 14.25 2.47 9.36
C SER A 60 13.26 2.06 10.44
N MET A 61 12.57 3.05 11.05
CA MET A 61 11.55 2.79 12.06
C MET A 61 10.39 1.96 11.51
N LEU A 62 9.99 2.23 10.27
CA LEU A 62 8.93 1.49 9.60
C LEU A 62 9.35 0.05 9.29
N ASP A 63 10.58 -0.16 8.84
CA ASP A 63 11.09 -1.51 8.55
C ASP A 63 11.30 -2.33 9.82
N ASP A 64 11.76 -1.72 10.90
CA ASP A 64 11.87 -2.38 12.19
C ASP A 64 10.49 -2.78 12.73
N ALA A 65 9.50 -1.89 12.64
CA ALA A 65 8.12 -2.21 13.01
C ALA A 65 7.54 -3.36 12.16
N ARG A 66 7.82 -3.38 10.84
CA ARG A 66 7.39 -4.47 9.94
C ARG A 66 8.02 -5.81 10.29
N LYS A 67 9.30 -5.83 10.69
CA LYS A 67 9.98 -7.07 11.11
C LYS A 67 9.39 -7.61 12.40
N VAL A 68 9.15 -6.75 13.39
CA VAL A 68 8.54 -7.15 14.68
C VAL A 68 7.15 -7.77 14.46
N MET A 69 6.33 -7.21 13.56
CA MET A 69 5.03 -7.81 13.22
C MET A 69 5.17 -9.18 12.54
N LYS A 70 6.21 -9.35 11.70
CA LYS A 70 6.44 -10.63 11.02
C LYS A 70 6.91 -11.73 11.96
N ASP A 71 7.75 -11.40 12.92
CA ASP A 71 8.25 -12.38 13.90
C ASP A 71 7.16 -12.80 14.89
N SER A 72 6.19 -11.94 15.19
CA SER A 72 5.07 -12.23 16.10
C SER A 72 3.97 -13.12 15.50
N GLU A 73 3.98 -13.39 14.20
CA GLU A 73 3.11 -14.39 13.55
C GLU A 73 3.74 -15.80 13.51
N THR A 74 4.93 -15.99 14.12
CA THR A 74 5.69 -17.26 14.08
C THR A 74 5.72 -18.02 15.41
N ASP A 75 4.87 -17.67 16.38
CA ASP A 75 4.68 -18.40 17.65
C ASP A 75 3.25 -18.96 17.76
#